data_AF-A0A7V2HDQ4-F1
#
_entry.id   AF-A0A7V2HDQ4-F1
#
_cell.length_a   1.000
_cell.length_b   1.000
_cell.length_c   1.000
_cell.angle_alpha   90.00
_cell.angle_beta   90.00
_cell.angle_gamma   90.00
#
_symmetry.space_group_name_H-M   'P 1'
#
loop_
_entity.id
_entity.type
_entity.pdbx_description
1 polymer ?
#
loop_
_entity_poly.entity_id
_entity_poly.type
_entity_poly.pdbx_seq_one_letter_code
_entity_poly.pdbx_strand_id
1 'polypeptide(L)'
;MKDSLWKHPKVLCILLLVFLCGAAAGALAFRISYRPAPVKAWREGGREISLQRFRKELNLTEEQSQEVESVLDDFMKYYQTLQAQMDDVRGDGKERILRILNPEQRVRFTRMLSDLQAKQQIR
;
A
#
# COMPACT_ATOMS: atom_id res chain seq x y z
N MET A 1 44.49 -21.76 2.48
CA MET A 1 44.04 -21.37 1.12
C MET A 1 42.71 -20.64 1.23
N LYS A 2 42.69 -19.33 1.47
CA LYS A 2 41.44 -18.54 1.34
C LYS A 2 41.58 -17.01 1.24
N ASP A 3 42.72 -16.45 0.84
CA ASP A 3 42.94 -15.01 1.07
C ASP A 3 43.55 -14.25 -0.13
N SER A 4 42.93 -14.31 -1.32
CA SER A 4 43.38 -13.45 -2.43
C SER A 4 42.32 -13.11 -3.48
N LEU A 5 41.07 -12.91 -3.06
CA LEU A 5 40.04 -12.32 -3.94
C LEU A 5 39.70 -10.86 -3.56
N TRP A 6 40.13 -10.39 -2.37
CA TRP A 6 39.68 -9.13 -1.77
C TRP A 6 40.66 -7.95 -1.93
N LYS A 7 41.83 -8.14 -2.54
CA LYS A 7 42.86 -7.09 -2.69
C LYS A 7 42.91 -6.47 -4.10
N HIS A 8 42.09 -6.93 -5.04
CA HIS A 8 42.09 -6.40 -6.40
C HIS A 8 40.99 -5.35 -6.58
N PRO A 9 41.33 -4.04 -6.56
CA PRO A 9 40.33 -2.97 -6.68
C PRO A 9 39.51 -3.08 -7.97
N LYS A 10 40.09 -3.66 -9.02
CA LYS A 10 39.40 -3.95 -10.29
C LYS A 10 38.23 -4.93 -10.13
N VAL A 11 38.41 -5.99 -9.33
CA VAL A 11 37.36 -6.98 -9.07
C VAL A 11 36.24 -6.35 -8.26
N LEU A 12 36.59 -5.53 -7.26
CA LEU A 12 35.62 -4.80 -6.45
C LEU A 12 34.82 -3.80 -7.31
N CYS A 13 35.46 -3.05 -8.20
CA CYS A 13 34.79 -2.12 -9.11
C CYS A 13 33.82 -2.82 -10.06
N ILE A 14 34.19 -3.99 -10.60
CA ILE A 14 33.32 -4.77 -11.48
C ILE A 14 32.09 -5.28 -10.71
N LEU A 15 32.28 -5.81 -9.50
CA LEU A 15 31.18 -6.26 -8.65
C LEU A 15 30.24 -5.11 -8.27
N LEU A 16 30.79 -3.94 -7.94
CA LEU A 16 30.02 -2.74 -7.61
C LEU A 16 29.22 -2.23 -8.82
N LEU A 17 29.80 -2.27 -10.03
CA LEU A 17 29.10 -1.92 -11.27
C LEU A 17 27.95 -2.90 -11.59
N VAL A 18 28.17 -4.20 -11.45
CA VAL A 18 27.12 -5.21 -11.65
C VAL A 18 25.99 -5.01 -10.62
N PHE A 19 26.33 -4.73 -9.37
CA PHE A 19 25.35 -4.43 -8.33
C PHE A 19 24.55 -3.16 -8.61
N LEU A 20 25.21 -2.06 -9.03
CA LEU A 20 24.54 -0.81 -9.41
C LEU A 20 23.62 -1.00 -10.61
N CYS A 21 24.05 -1.77 -11.61
CA CYS A 21 23.24 -2.07 -12.78
C CYS A 21 22.01 -2.92 -12.41
N GLY A 22 22.20 -3.93 -11.55
CA GLY A 22 21.11 -4.73 -11.00
C GLY A 22 20.13 -3.91 -10.13
N ALA A 23 20.64 -3.01 -9.31
CA ALA A 23 19.82 -2.12 -8.48
C ALA A 23 19.02 -1.11 -9.33
N ALA A 24 19.64 -0.54 -10.37
CA ALA A 24 18.96 0.36 -11.30
C ALA A 24 17.88 -0.37 -12.10
N ALA A 25 18.18 -1.57 -12.61
CA ALA A 25 17.20 -2.43 -13.28
C ALA A 25 16.05 -2.83 -12.35
N GLY A 26 16.36 -3.21 -11.10
CA GLY A 26 15.37 -3.52 -10.07
C GLY A 26 14.49 -2.31 -9.70
N ALA A 27 15.08 -1.12 -9.57
CA ALA A 27 14.35 0.11 -9.27
C ALA A 27 13.45 0.55 -10.43
N LEU A 28 13.88 0.36 -11.67
CA LEU A 28 13.08 0.62 -12.87
C LEU A 28 11.93 -0.40 -12.99
N ALA A 29 12.20 -1.69 -12.76
CA ALA A 29 11.17 -2.74 -12.73
C ALA A 29 10.14 -2.48 -11.61
N PHE A 30 10.60 -2.07 -10.43
CA PHE A 30 9.71 -1.69 -9.34
C PHE A 30 8.89 -0.45 -9.70
N ARG A 31 9.47 0.59 -10.31
CA ARG A 31 8.72 1.78 -10.76
C ARG A 31 7.66 1.47 -11.83
N ILE A 32 7.92 0.51 -12.72
CA ILE A 32 6.98 0.12 -13.79
C ILE A 32 5.89 -0.81 -13.24
N SER A 33 6.25 -1.73 -12.33
CA SER A 33 5.34 -2.71 -11.72
C SER A 33 4.50 -2.12 -10.58
N TYR A 34 5.03 -1.15 -9.85
CA TYR A 34 4.33 -0.44 -8.79
C TYR A 34 3.42 0.65 -9.37
N ARG A 35 2.41 0.23 -10.13
CA ARG A 35 1.17 1.01 -10.21
C ARG A 35 0.46 0.77 -8.89
N PRO A 36 0.35 1.76 -7.98
CA PRO A 36 -0.60 1.61 -6.89
C PRO A 36 -1.95 1.38 -7.56
N ALA A 37 -2.51 0.18 -7.43
CA ALA A 37 -3.88 -0.05 -7.82
C ALA A 37 -4.69 1.05 -7.11
N PRO A 38 -5.43 1.90 -7.84
CA PRO A 38 -6.16 2.96 -7.20
C PRO A 38 -7.17 2.28 -6.27
N VAL A 39 -6.93 2.34 -4.97
CA VAL A 39 -7.88 1.93 -3.92
C VAL A 39 -9.21 2.70 -4.10
N LYS A 40 -9.21 3.78 -4.89
CA LYS A 40 -10.41 4.51 -5.34
C LYS A 40 -11.38 3.68 -6.20
N ALA A 41 -10.92 2.62 -6.88
CA ALA A 41 -11.79 1.73 -7.65
C ALA A 41 -12.70 0.86 -6.76
N TRP A 42 -12.45 0.83 -5.45
CA TRP A 42 -13.21 0.06 -4.46
C TRP A 42 -13.85 0.96 -3.39
N ARG A 43 -14.18 2.22 -3.72
CA ARG A 43 -15.15 3.02 -2.95
C ARG A 43 -16.55 2.81 -3.53
N GLU A 44 -17.61 3.21 -2.84
CA GLU A 44 -19.03 2.97 -3.23
C GLU A 44 -19.36 3.22 -4.72
N GLY A 45 -18.69 4.15 -5.40
CA GLY A 45 -18.87 4.38 -6.86
C GLY A 45 -18.01 3.50 -7.79
N GLY A 46 -17.03 2.78 -7.27
CA GLY A 46 -16.10 1.95 -8.03
C GLY A 46 -16.56 0.49 -8.21
N ARG A 47 -17.51 0.03 -7.37
CA ARG A 47 -18.18 -1.27 -7.51
C ARG A 47 -18.87 -1.38 -8.87
N GLU A 48 -19.76 -0.43 -9.15
CA GLU A 48 -20.53 -0.37 -10.40
C GLU A 48 -19.60 -0.27 -11.63
N ILE A 49 -18.52 0.52 -11.51
CA ILE A 49 -17.54 0.71 -12.57
C ILE A 49 -16.74 -0.58 -12.82
N SER A 50 -16.39 -1.32 -11.75
CA SER A 50 -15.63 -2.57 -11.83
C SER A 50 -16.49 -3.71 -12.39
N LEU A 51 -17.76 -3.81 -11.95
CA LEU A 51 -18.71 -4.79 -12.47
C LEU A 51 -19.03 -4.53 -13.95
N GLN A 52 -19.33 -3.29 -14.35
CA GLN A 52 -19.57 -2.94 -15.75
C GLN A 52 -18.35 -3.24 -16.63
N ARG A 53 -17.15 -3.00 -16.11
CA ARG A 53 -15.90 -3.35 -16.80
C ARG A 53 -15.75 -4.85 -16.96
N PHE A 54 -15.99 -5.65 -15.92
CA PHE A 54 -15.90 -7.11 -15.99
C PHE A 54 -16.96 -7.70 -16.93
N ARG A 55 -18.19 -7.19 -16.87
CA ARG A 55 -19.28 -7.59 -17.77
C ARG A 55 -18.91 -7.35 -19.24
N LYS A 56 -18.28 -6.20 -19.53
CA LYS A 56 -17.86 -5.81 -20.89
C LYS A 56 -16.59 -6.53 -21.37
N GLU A 57 -15.58 -6.69 -20.53
CA GLU A 57 -14.30 -7.29 -20.94
C GLU A 57 -14.34 -8.83 -20.95
N LEU A 58 -15.17 -9.45 -20.11
CA LEU A 58 -15.27 -10.91 -20.00
C LEU A 58 -16.52 -11.49 -20.68
N ASN A 59 -17.39 -10.64 -21.23
CA ASN A 59 -18.67 -11.02 -21.84
C ASN A 59 -19.50 -11.95 -20.94
N LEU A 60 -19.67 -11.54 -19.68
CA LEU A 60 -20.40 -12.32 -18.69
C LEU A 60 -21.87 -12.47 -19.11
N THR A 61 -22.43 -13.68 -18.93
CA THR A 61 -23.88 -13.88 -19.00
C THR A 61 -24.58 -13.17 -17.84
N GLU A 62 -25.91 -13.08 -17.89
CA GLU A 62 -26.66 -12.43 -16.79
C GLU A 62 -26.47 -13.17 -15.46
N GLU A 63 -26.55 -14.50 -15.48
CA GLU A 63 -26.32 -15.34 -14.29
C GLU A 63 -24.88 -15.16 -13.75
N GLN A 64 -23.87 -15.15 -14.62
CA GLN A 64 -22.49 -14.90 -14.19
C GLN A 64 -22.29 -13.49 -13.64
N SER A 65 -23.00 -12.50 -14.18
CA SER A 65 -22.92 -11.12 -13.71
C SER A 65 -23.48 -10.99 -12.29
N GLN A 66 -24.59 -11.67 -12.00
CA GLN A 66 -25.21 -11.69 -10.67
C GLN A 66 -24.30 -12.37 -9.63
N GLU A 67 -23.67 -13.49 -9.99
CA GLU A 67 -22.71 -14.17 -9.12
C GLU A 67 -21.48 -13.30 -8.83
N VAL A 68 -20.92 -12.66 -9.84
CA VAL A 68 -19.78 -11.75 -9.67
C VAL A 68 -20.18 -10.52 -8.84
N GLU A 69 -21.39 -9.99 -9.02
CA GLU A 69 -21.92 -8.90 -8.19
C GLU A 69 -21.98 -9.30 -6.72
N SER A 70 -22.53 -10.48 -6.41
CA SER A 70 -22.59 -10.99 -5.04
C SER A 70 -21.20 -11.12 -4.40
N VAL A 71 -20.23 -11.65 -5.15
CA VAL A 71 -18.84 -11.78 -4.66
C VAL A 71 -18.20 -10.43 -4.40
N LEU A 72 -18.40 -9.45 -5.29
CA LEU A 72 -17.89 -8.09 -5.10
C LEU A 72 -18.55 -7.40 -3.90
N ASP A 73 -19.83 -7.63 -3.67
CA ASP A 73 -20.58 -7.08 -2.53
C ASP A 73 -20.06 -7.60 -1.20
N ASP A 74 -19.87 -8.91 -1.09
CA ASP A 74 -19.34 -9.52 0.12
C ASP A 74 -17.91 -9.05 0.41
N PHE A 75 -17.10 -8.91 -0.64
CA PHE A 75 -15.75 -8.36 -0.52
C PHE A 75 -15.76 -6.91 -0.02
N MET A 76 -16.65 -6.07 -0.57
CA MET A 76 -16.81 -4.68 -0.16
C MET A 76 -17.26 -4.55 1.29
N LYS A 77 -18.25 -5.35 1.72
CA LYS A 77 -18.71 -5.38 3.13
C LYS A 77 -17.59 -5.80 4.07
N TYR A 78 -16.80 -6.82 3.70
CA TYR A 78 -15.66 -7.24 4.49
C TYR A 78 -14.60 -6.14 4.60
N TYR A 79 -14.30 -5.46 3.49
CA TYR A 79 -13.34 -4.36 3.48
C TYR A 79 -13.80 -3.18 4.35
N GLN A 80 -15.08 -2.80 4.28
CA GLN A 80 -15.67 -1.76 5.13
C GLN A 80 -15.58 -2.13 6.62
N THR A 81 -15.87 -3.39 6.95
CA THR A 81 -15.78 -3.89 8.33
C THR A 81 -14.35 -3.83 8.85
N LEU A 82 -13.36 -4.26 8.05
CA LEU A 82 -11.95 -4.16 8.40
C LEU A 82 -11.51 -2.71 8.58
N GLN A 83 -11.94 -1.81 7.69
CA GLN A 83 -11.59 -0.40 7.79
C GLN A 83 -12.11 0.21 9.11
N ALA A 84 -13.35 -0.09 9.50
CA ALA A 84 -13.92 0.34 10.78
C ALA A 84 -13.10 -0.21 11.96
N GLN A 85 -12.77 -1.50 11.96
CA GLN A 85 -11.94 -2.11 13.00
C GLN A 85 -10.54 -1.48 13.08
N MET A 86 -9.92 -1.18 11.93
CA MET A 86 -8.61 -0.52 11.91
C MET A 86 -8.67 0.89 12.49
N ASP A 87 -9.75 1.62 12.24
CA ASP A 87 -9.93 2.98 12.76
C ASP A 87 -10.16 2.97 14.27
N ASP A 88 -10.88 1.99 14.80
CA ASP A 88 -11.03 1.75 16.24
C ASP A 88 -9.68 1.43 16.91
N VAL A 89 -8.89 0.52 16.33
CA VAL A 89 -7.55 0.17 16.85
C VAL A 89 -6.61 1.38 16.86
N ARG A 90 -6.67 2.22 15.81
CA ARG A 90 -5.89 3.48 15.76
C ARG A 90 -6.35 4.45 16.84
N GLY A 91 -7.66 4.56 17.07
CA GLY A 91 -8.25 5.38 18.12
C GLY A 91 -7.76 4.96 19.51
N ASP A 92 -7.90 3.68 19.85
CA ASP A 92 -7.45 3.11 21.13
C ASP A 92 -5.94 3.30 21.33
N GLY A 93 -5.14 2.99 20.30
CA GLY A 93 -3.69 3.17 20.36
C GLY A 93 -3.29 4.62 20.61
N LYS A 94 -3.94 5.58 19.93
CA LYS A 94 -3.72 7.02 20.15
C LYS A 94 -4.07 7.41 21.59
N GLU A 95 -5.20 6.95 22.12
CA GLU A 95 -5.63 7.29 23.47
C GLU A 95 -4.66 6.74 24.53
N ARG A 96 -4.23 5.49 24.37
CA ARG A 96 -3.24 4.87 25.25
C ARG A 96 -1.91 5.62 25.27
N ILE A 97 -1.43 6.07 24.12
CA ILE A 97 -0.23 6.92 24.05
C ILE A 97 -0.46 8.24 24.79
N LEU A 98 -1.60 8.92 24.54
CA LEU A 98 -1.92 10.18 25.23
C LEU A 98 -1.96 10.05 26.75
N ARG A 99 -2.40 8.90 27.29
CA ARG A 99 -2.40 8.65 28.75
C ARG A 99 -0.98 8.56 29.35
N ILE A 100 0.00 8.09 28.59
CA ILE A 100 1.41 7.97 29.02
C ILE A 100 2.12 9.34 29.00
N LEU A 101 1.74 10.21 28.07
CA LEU A 101 2.40 11.48 27.82
C LEU A 101 2.00 12.57 28.82
N ASN A 102 2.96 13.44 29.15
CA ASN A 102 2.72 14.67 29.91
C ASN A 102 2.00 15.74 29.06
N PRO A 103 1.48 16.83 29.66
CA PRO A 103 0.68 17.82 28.94
C PRO A 103 1.38 18.45 27.73
N GLU A 104 2.68 18.79 27.83
CA GLU A 104 3.43 19.38 26.71
C GLU A 104 3.62 18.38 25.56
N GLN A 105 3.95 17.12 25.91
CA GLN A 105 4.13 16.04 24.94
C GLN A 105 2.83 15.71 24.19
N ARG A 106 1.66 15.78 24.85
CA ARG A 106 0.35 15.55 24.19
C ARG A 106 0.08 16.56 23.09
N VAL A 107 0.41 17.83 23.31
CA VAL A 107 0.24 18.90 22.31
C VAL A 107 1.14 18.63 21.10
N ARG A 108 2.41 18.29 21.34
CA ARG A 108 3.35 17.95 20.26
C ARG A 108 2.90 16.70 19.48
N PHE A 109 2.49 15.65 20.18
CA PHE A 109 2.04 14.39 19.57
C PHE A 109 0.80 14.61 18.69
N THR A 110 -0.17 15.40 19.16
CA THR A 110 -1.37 15.71 18.38
C THR A 110 -1.02 16.46 17.10
N ARG A 111 -0.10 17.44 17.15
CA ARG A 111 0.39 18.15 15.96
C ARG A 111 1.08 17.19 14.97
N MET A 112 1.92 16.28 15.44
CA MET A 112 2.57 15.28 14.57
C MET A 112 1.55 14.41 13.84
N LEU A 113 0.48 13.97 14.51
CA LEU A 113 -0.58 13.18 13.88
C LEU A 113 -1.33 13.97 12.80
N SER A 114 -1.66 15.24 13.07
CA SER A 114 -2.32 16.10 12.08
C SER A 114 -1.46 16.33 10.84
N ASP A 115 -0.15 16.56 11.00
CA ASP A 115 0.78 16.75 9.88
C ASP A 115 0.90 15.49 9.01
N LEU A 116 0.89 14.30 9.62
CA LEU A 116 0.90 13.02 8.91
C LEU A 116 -0.38 12.80 8.10
N GLN A 117 -1.55 13.14 8.66
CA GLN A 117 -2.84 13.05 7.96
C GLN A 117 -2.89 14.02 6.77
N ALA A 118 -2.43 15.26 6.93
CA ALA A 118 -2.40 16.26 5.86
C ALA A 118 -1.51 15.81 4.69
N LYS A 119 -0.34 15.20 4.97
CA LYS A 119 0.55 14.66 3.92
C LYS A 119 -0.05 13.48 3.16
N GLN A 120 -0.91 12.69 3.80
CA GLN A 120 -1.60 11.57 3.15
C GLN A 120 -2.76 12.03 2.24
N GLN A 121 -3.38 13.18 2.51
CA GLN A 121 -4.47 13.71 1.67
C GLN A 121 -3.99 14.43 0.40
N ILE A 122 -2.73 14.88 0.38
CA ILE A 122 -2.11 15.60 -0.75
C ILE A 122 -1.51 14.64 -1.80
N ARG A 123 -1.42 13.34 -1.48
CA ARG A 123 -0.79 12.30 -2.32
C ARG A 123 -1.81 11.38 -2.95
#